data_AF-A0A9Q4L683-F1
#
_entry.id   AF-A0A9Q4L683-F1
#
_cell.length_a   1.000
_cell.length_b   1.000
_cell.length_c   1.000
_cell.angle_alpha   90.00
_cell.angle_beta   90.00
_cell.angle_gamma   90.00
#
_symmetry.space_group_name_H-M   'P 1'
#
loop_
_entity.id
_entity.type
_entity.pdbx_description
1 polymer ?
#
loop_
_entity_poly.entity_id
_entity_poly.type
_entity_poly.pdbx_seq_one_letter_code
_entity_poly.pdbx_strand_id
1 'polypeptide(L)'
;MTWVSPQVEIQNAEIGGSTVDGTFVFPSDIMVEFETRTQEFFQSEGTLATGASTILDYLAEQTDVDAASIRQELSFDIGGGIHAITLDFRGYTGSPHQWGDTGDGGTKTDATGEDLHAQMAVFDRYLNAARIDSTNPALLEVGEYSTEGRYSPLQVVPENPNVMFDSEEESSVFDGSVTWVETVDLQQSIDGSKQTEG
;
A
#
# COMPACT_ATOMS: atom_id res chain seq x y z
N MET A 1 6.21 15.90 19.57
CA MET A 1 6.06 14.92 18.49
C MET A 1 4.77 14.19 18.79
N THR A 2 3.73 14.53 18.05
CA THR A 2 2.40 13.95 18.22
C THR A 2 2.37 12.72 17.33
N TRP A 3 2.08 11.56 17.92
CA TRP A 3 1.91 10.34 17.14
C TRP A 3 0.70 10.53 16.22
N VAL A 4 0.91 10.46 14.91
CA VAL A 4 -0.14 10.45 13.90
C VAL A 4 -0.68 9.02 13.80
N SER A 5 -2.01 8.87 13.81
CA SER A 5 -2.61 7.55 13.58
C SER A 5 -2.27 7.13 12.15
N PRO A 6 -1.67 5.94 11.93
CA PRO A 6 -1.40 5.47 10.59
C PRO A 6 -2.63 5.53 9.71
N GLN A 7 -2.42 5.93 8.46
CA GLN A 7 -3.49 5.97 7.47
C GLN A 7 -2.94 5.57 6.11
N VAL A 8 -3.79 4.95 5.30
CA VAL A 8 -3.50 4.65 3.91
C VAL A 8 -4.55 5.26 2.99
N GLU A 9 -4.08 5.89 1.92
CA GLU A 9 -4.90 6.36 0.80
C GLU A 9 -4.75 5.38 -0.36
N ILE A 10 -5.86 4.80 -0.80
CA ILE A 10 -5.94 3.90 -1.95
C ILE A 10 -6.63 4.65 -3.09
N GLN A 11 -5.90 4.88 -4.18
CA GLN A 11 -6.35 5.70 -5.29
C GLN A 11 -6.93 4.86 -6.43
N ASN A 12 -7.87 5.46 -7.16
CA ASN A 12 -8.45 4.95 -8.40
C ASN A 12 -9.10 3.56 -8.27
N ALA A 13 -9.86 3.32 -7.18
CA ALA A 13 -10.61 2.09 -7.01
C ALA A 13 -11.88 2.07 -7.87
N GLU A 14 -12.08 1.02 -8.67
CA GLU A 14 -13.25 0.89 -9.54
C GLU A 14 -14.43 0.21 -8.81
N ILE A 15 -15.21 1.01 -8.07
CA ILE A 15 -16.28 0.51 -7.21
C ILE A 15 -17.65 0.98 -7.71
N GLY A 16 -18.50 0.02 -8.08
CA GLY A 16 -19.89 0.32 -8.44
C GLY A 16 -20.07 1.13 -9.74
N GLY A 17 -19.07 1.11 -10.62
CA GLY A 17 -19.08 1.88 -11.88
C GLY A 17 -18.56 3.30 -11.73
N SER A 18 -17.85 3.60 -10.64
CA SER A 18 -17.18 4.88 -10.41
C SER A 18 -15.76 4.63 -9.92
N THR A 19 -14.84 5.47 -10.36
CA THR A 19 -13.49 5.58 -9.85
C THR A 19 -13.53 6.44 -8.58
N VAL A 20 -13.06 5.89 -7.46
CA VAL A 20 -13.07 6.56 -6.14
C VAL A 20 -11.75 6.37 -5.43
N ASP A 21 -11.37 7.36 -4.63
CA ASP A 21 -10.21 7.31 -3.74
C ASP A 21 -10.69 7.08 -2.31
N GLY A 22 -10.04 6.17 -1.59
CA GLY A 22 -10.45 5.78 -0.24
C GLY A 22 -9.34 6.03 0.76
N THR A 23 -9.69 6.63 1.90
CA THR A 23 -8.78 6.82 3.03
C THR A 23 -9.17 5.89 4.17
N PHE A 24 -8.20 5.20 4.73
CA PHE A 24 -8.37 4.28 5.85
C PHE A 24 -7.48 4.71 6.99
N VAL A 25 -8.07 5.17 8.08
CA VAL A 25 -7.36 5.60 9.29
C VAL A 25 -7.44 4.49 10.34
N PHE A 26 -6.28 3.92 10.67
CA PHE A 26 -6.19 2.77 11.56
C PHE A 26 -6.30 3.22 13.02
N PRO A 27 -7.31 2.75 13.79
CA PRO A 27 -7.77 3.51 14.94
C PRO A 27 -7.14 3.11 16.29
N SER A 28 -6.77 1.84 16.47
CA SER A 28 -6.37 1.32 17.78
C SER A 28 -5.49 0.07 17.72
N ASP A 29 -4.85 -0.25 18.86
CA ASP A 29 -3.96 -1.40 19.08
C ASP A 29 -2.93 -1.59 17.97
N ILE A 30 -2.27 -0.48 17.65
CA ILE A 30 -1.40 -0.38 16.48
C ILE A 30 0.00 -0.89 16.83
N MET A 31 0.45 -1.87 16.05
CA MET A 31 1.85 -2.27 16.01
C MET A 31 2.40 -1.95 14.61
N VAL A 32 3.54 -1.24 14.59
CA VAL A 32 4.25 -0.88 13.36
C VAL A 32 5.62 -1.52 13.41
N GLU A 33 5.91 -2.35 12.42
CA GLU A 33 7.23 -2.95 12.23
C GLU A 33 7.87 -2.42 10.95
N PHE A 34 9.06 -1.83 11.08
CA PHE A 34 9.87 -1.39 9.94
C PHE A 34 10.90 -2.47 9.59
N GLU A 35 10.87 -2.93 8.34
CA GLU A 35 11.73 -3.97 7.80
C GLU A 35 12.51 -3.46 6.59
N THR A 36 13.79 -3.83 6.48
CA THR A 36 14.57 -3.67 5.24
C THR A 36 14.97 -5.04 4.73
N ARG A 37 14.39 -5.48 3.61
CA ARG A 37 14.67 -6.77 2.98
C ARG A 37 15.80 -6.63 1.98
N THR A 38 16.90 -7.32 2.21
CA THR A 38 18.09 -7.28 1.32
C THR A 38 18.11 -8.41 0.29
N GLN A 39 16.99 -9.11 0.09
CA GLN A 39 16.92 -10.18 -0.91
C GLN A 39 16.98 -9.61 -2.33
N GLU A 40 17.68 -10.30 -3.22
CA GLU A 40 17.71 -9.96 -4.65
C GLU A 40 16.28 -9.99 -5.19
N PHE A 41 15.81 -8.82 -5.64
CA PHE A 41 14.47 -8.55 -6.15
C PHE A 41 14.01 -9.49 -7.30
N PHE A 42 14.93 -10.28 -7.86
CA PHE A 42 14.70 -11.18 -9.01
C PHE A 42 15.16 -12.63 -8.74
N GLN A 43 14.76 -13.25 -7.63
CA GLN A 43 14.87 -14.72 -7.53
C GLN A 43 13.64 -15.38 -8.17
N SER A 44 13.88 -16.16 -9.22
CA SER A 44 12.90 -16.78 -10.13
C SER A 44 11.97 -17.83 -9.50
N GLU A 45 11.89 -17.95 -8.17
CA GLU A 45 11.15 -19.02 -7.48
C GLU A 45 10.34 -18.55 -6.25
N GLY A 46 10.00 -17.26 -6.14
CA GLY A 46 9.20 -16.74 -5.02
C GLY A 46 8.05 -15.82 -5.45
N THR A 47 6.97 -15.83 -4.66
CA THR A 47 5.69 -15.11 -4.84
C THR A 47 5.79 -13.58 -5.03
N LEU A 48 6.98 -13.00 -4.85
CA LEU A 48 7.32 -11.61 -5.16
C LEU A 48 7.42 -11.31 -6.67
N ALA A 49 7.32 -12.34 -7.52
CA ALA A 49 7.41 -12.20 -8.98
C ALA A 49 6.32 -11.33 -9.61
N THR A 50 5.15 -11.20 -8.99
CA THR A 50 3.96 -10.60 -9.63
C THR A 50 4.05 -9.07 -9.76
N GLY A 51 4.66 -8.39 -8.78
CA GLY A 51 4.93 -6.96 -8.86
C GLY A 51 6.10 -6.65 -9.78
N ALA A 52 7.20 -7.39 -9.64
CA ALA A 52 8.42 -7.21 -10.41
C ALA A 52 8.25 -7.50 -11.92
N SER A 53 7.49 -8.52 -12.31
CA SER A 53 7.29 -8.84 -13.74
C SER A 53 6.47 -7.78 -14.46
N THR A 54 5.42 -7.26 -13.83
CA THR A 54 4.55 -6.22 -14.41
C THR A 54 5.30 -4.91 -14.59
N ILE A 55 6.18 -4.56 -13.63
CA ILE A 55 7.09 -3.42 -13.72
C ILE A 55 8.03 -3.57 -14.91
N LEU A 56 8.67 -4.74 -15.04
CA LEU A 56 9.63 -5.00 -16.12
C LEU A 56 8.98 -5.00 -17.50
N ASP A 57 7.78 -5.57 -17.62
CA ASP A 57 7.05 -5.62 -18.89
C ASP A 57 6.64 -4.21 -19.34
N TYR A 58 6.18 -3.36 -18.41
CA TYR A 58 5.88 -1.95 -18.71
C TYR A 58 7.14 -1.16 -19.12
N LEU A 59 8.26 -1.37 -18.43
CA LEU A 59 9.51 -0.68 -18.75
C LEU A 59 10.11 -1.14 -20.07
N ALA A 60 10.07 -2.43 -20.38
CA ALA A 60 10.52 -2.98 -21.67
C ALA A 60 9.59 -2.58 -22.84
N GLU A 61 8.32 -2.26 -22.58
CA GLU A 61 7.42 -1.69 -23.58
C GLU A 61 7.68 -0.19 -23.83
N GLN A 62 8.11 0.57 -22.82
CA GLN A 62 8.38 2.00 -22.94
C GLN A 62 9.82 2.35 -23.34
N THR A 63 10.76 1.46 -23.06
CA THR A 63 12.17 1.62 -23.40
C THR A 63 12.54 0.51 -24.37
N ASP A 64 13.23 0.80 -25.48
CA ASP A 64 13.71 -0.21 -26.44
C ASP A 64 14.92 -1.00 -25.86
N VAL A 65 14.84 -1.30 -24.57
CA VAL A 65 15.90 -1.85 -23.74
C VAL A 65 15.45 -3.23 -23.26
N ASP A 66 16.34 -4.21 -23.36
CA ASP A 66 16.06 -5.57 -22.94
C ASP A 66 15.73 -5.63 -21.44
N ALA A 67 14.69 -6.38 -21.07
CA ALA A 67 14.27 -6.58 -19.69
C ALA A 67 15.41 -7.08 -18.79
N ALA A 68 16.39 -7.80 -19.36
CA ALA A 68 17.61 -8.21 -18.65
C ALA A 68 18.51 -7.03 -18.23
N SER A 69 18.62 -5.99 -19.07
CA SER A 69 19.40 -4.78 -18.77
C SER A 69 18.70 -3.92 -17.73
N ILE A 70 17.37 -3.77 -17.84
CA ILE A 70 16.53 -3.06 -16.88
C ILE A 70 16.60 -3.74 -15.51
N ARG A 71 16.57 -5.08 -15.45
CA ARG A 71 16.78 -5.83 -14.21
C ARG A 71 18.13 -5.53 -13.57
N GLN A 72 19.19 -5.44 -14.37
CA GLN A 72 20.54 -5.24 -13.88
C GLN A 72 20.76 -3.80 -13.38
N GLU A 73 20.13 -2.81 -14.02
CA GLU A 73 20.13 -1.41 -13.60
C GLU A 73 19.28 -1.19 -12.33
N LEU A 74 18.06 -1.73 -12.30
CA LEU A 74 17.22 -1.77 -11.09
C LEU A 74 17.92 -2.49 -9.94
N SER A 75 18.57 -3.63 -10.20
CA SER A 75 19.38 -4.36 -9.23
C SER A 75 20.54 -3.54 -8.66
N PHE A 76 21.12 -2.64 -9.45
CA PHE A 76 22.26 -1.82 -9.04
C PHE A 76 21.81 -0.61 -8.20
N ASP A 77 20.67 0.00 -8.56
CA ASP A 77 20.04 1.09 -7.79
C ASP A 77 19.32 0.60 -6.52
N ILE A 78 18.75 -0.60 -6.52
CA ILE A 78 18.15 -1.28 -5.34
C ILE A 78 19.23 -1.88 -4.41
N GLY A 79 20.48 -1.38 -4.47
CA GLY A 79 21.53 -1.73 -3.51
C GLY A 79 21.20 -1.42 -2.04
N GLY A 80 20.10 -0.70 -1.77
CA GLY A 80 19.62 -0.30 -0.44
C GLY A 80 18.64 -1.27 0.26
N GLY A 81 18.15 -2.31 -0.43
CA GLY A 81 17.11 -3.20 0.11
C GLY A 81 15.69 -2.63 0.01
N ILE A 82 14.70 -3.51 0.05
CA ILE A 82 13.27 -3.18 -0.03
C ILE A 82 12.80 -2.74 1.37
N HIS A 83 12.27 -1.53 1.48
CA HIS A 83 11.66 -1.05 2.71
C HIS A 83 10.21 -1.57 2.79
N ALA A 84 9.89 -2.27 3.87
CA ALA A 84 8.56 -2.81 4.11
C ALA A 84 8.09 -2.42 5.53
N ILE A 85 6.80 -2.13 5.65
CA ILE A 85 6.16 -1.72 6.90
C ILE A 85 5.00 -2.65 7.16
N THR A 86 5.09 -3.48 8.19
CA THR A 86 3.96 -4.27 8.64
C THR A 86 3.16 -3.45 9.65
N LEU A 87 1.87 -3.31 9.36
CA LEU A 87 0.91 -2.64 10.21
C LEU A 87 -0.10 -3.65 10.72
N ASP A 88 -0.03 -3.95 12.01
CA ASP A 88 -1.11 -4.64 12.72
C ASP A 88 -1.99 -3.60 13.41
N PHE A 89 -3.29 -3.77 13.30
CA PHE A 89 -4.27 -2.84 13.83
C PHE A 89 -5.53 -3.56 14.28
N ARG A 90 -6.29 -2.91 15.16
CA ARG A 90 -7.63 -3.34 15.55
C ARG A 90 -8.66 -2.30 15.16
N GLY A 91 -9.66 -2.72 14.39
CA GLY A 91 -10.85 -1.93 14.10
C GLY A 91 -11.99 -2.24 15.06
N TYR A 92 -12.98 -1.36 15.13
CA TYR A 92 -14.13 -1.53 16.03
C TYR A 92 -15.39 -0.88 15.50
N THR A 93 -16.54 -1.44 15.87
CA THR A 93 -17.87 -0.93 15.50
C THR A 93 -18.07 0.51 15.97
N GLY A 94 -18.54 1.38 15.09
CA GLY A 94 -18.79 2.79 15.42
C GLY A 94 -17.53 3.64 15.50
N SER A 95 -16.42 3.18 14.91
CA SER A 95 -15.18 3.95 14.82
C SER A 95 -15.42 5.30 14.13
N PRO A 96 -15.01 6.44 14.72
CA PRO A 96 -15.11 7.76 14.09
C PRO A 96 -14.00 8.00 13.04
N HIS A 97 -13.07 7.06 12.90
CA HIS A 97 -11.98 7.14 11.95
C HIS A 97 -12.49 6.82 10.55
N GLN A 98 -11.91 7.45 9.54
CA GLN A 98 -12.36 7.29 8.15
C GLN A 98 -12.08 5.87 7.64
N TRP A 99 -13.09 5.26 7.04
CA TRP A 99 -13.06 3.94 6.40
C TRP A 99 -13.73 4.02 5.02
N GLY A 100 -13.15 4.80 4.11
CA GLY A 100 -13.71 5.01 2.76
C GLY A 100 -13.45 6.39 2.16
N ASP A 101 -14.29 6.79 1.21
CA ASP A 101 -14.07 7.97 0.38
C ASP A 101 -14.46 9.31 1.03
N THR A 102 -15.53 9.39 1.82
CA THR A 102 -16.06 10.68 2.32
C THR A 102 -15.86 10.94 3.81
N GLY A 103 -15.70 9.88 4.61
CA GLY A 103 -15.73 9.93 6.07
C GLY A 103 -17.13 9.96 6.69
N ASP A 104 -18.19 9.78 5.91
CA ASP A 104 -19.58 9.90 6.41
C ASP A 104 -20.27 8.55 6.65
N GLY A 105 -19.74 7.47 6.08
CA GLY A 105 -20.35 6.14 6.10
C GLY A 105 -21.67 6.03 5.31
N GLY A 106 -22.26 4.84 5.33
CA GLY A 106 -23.58 4.53 4.79
C GLY A 106 -23.60 4.30 3.28
N THR A 107 -22.44 4.10 2.64
CA THR A 107 -22.34 3.94 1.19
C THR A 107 -21.62 2.65 0.79
N LYS A 108 -21.51 2.39 -0.51
CA LYS A 108 -20.78 1.21 -1.02
C LYS A 108 -19.26 1.36 -0.93
N THR A 109 -18.79 2.58 -0.68
CA THR A 109 -17.41 3.03 -0.73
C THR A 109 -16.96 3.64 0.60
N ASP A 110 -17.87 3.74 1.58
CA ASP A 110 -17.63 4.32 2.89
C ASP A 110 -18.39 3.60 3.99
N ALA A 111 -17.65 3.13 4.99
CA ALA A 111 -18.13 2.47 6.20
C ALA A 111 -17.71 3.20 7.50
N THR A 112 -17.40 4.48 7.41
CA THR A 112 -17.05 5.31 8.58
C THR A 112 -18.19 5.32 9.59
N GLY A 113 -17.90 5.02 10.86
CA GLY A 113 -18.91 4.93 11.91
C GLY A 113 -19.85 3.71 11.83
N GLU A 114 -19.65 2.80 10.88
CA GLU A 114 -20.50 1.61 10.71
C GLU A 114 -20.01 0.40 11.53
N ASP A 115 -20.70 -0.74 11.34
CA ASP A 115 -20.32 -2.01 11.94
C ASP A 115 -19.01 -2.58 11.37
N LEU A 116 -18.40 -3.48 12.14
CA LEU A 116 -17.12 -4.10 11.76
C LEU A 116 -17.19 -4.81 10.40
N HIS A 117 -18.29 -5.46 10.03
CA HIS A 117 -18.37 -6.17 8.76
C HIS A 117 -18.42 -5.21 7.59
N ALA A 118 -19.09 -4.06 7.74
CA ALA A 118 -19.08 -2.99 6.75
C ALA A 118 -17.66 -2.43 6.56
N GLN A 119 -16.95 -2.13 7.65
CA GLN A 119 -15.55 -1.65 7.60
C GLN A 119 -14.63 -2.65 6.91
N MET A 120 -14.68 -3.93 7.31
CA MET A 120 -13.91 -5.01 6.69
C MET A 120 -14.22 -5.15 5.21
N ALA A 121 -15.50 -5.14 4.82
CA ALA A 121 -15.93 -5.30 3.44
C ALA A 121 -15.54 -4.13 2.54
N VAL A 122 -15.62 -2.89 3.03
CA VAL A 122 -15.18 -1.72 2.27
C VAL A 122 -13.67 -1.77 2.05
N PHE A 123 -12.88 -2.04 3.08
CA PHE A 123 -11.42 -2.10 2.93
C PHE A 123 -10.98 -3.23 1.99
N ASP A 124 -11.52 -4.45 2.15
CA ASP A 124 -11.28 -5.56 1.22
C ASP A 124 -11.65 -5.17 -0.21
N ARG A 125 -12.78 -4.48 -0.40
CA ARG A 125 -13.21 -4.04 -1.72
C ARG A 125 -12.23 -3.05 -2.36
N TYR A 126 -11.69 -2.09 -1.62
CA TYR A 126 -10.68 -1.17 -2.16
C TYR A 126 -9.41 -1.90 -2.55
N LEU A 127 -8.92 -2.82 -1.72
CA LEU A 127 -7.73 -3.62 -2.02
C LEU A 127 -7.91 -4.48 -3.29
N ASN A 128 -9.12 -4.95 -3.56
CA ASN A 128 -9.42 -5.77 -4.74
C ASN A 128 -9.82 -4.96 -5.98
N ALA A 129 -10.37 -3.76 -5.82
CA ALA A 129 -10.89 -2.94 -6.91
C ALA A 129 -9.89 -1.88 -7.41
N ALA A 130 -8.92 -1.48 -6.57
CA ALA A 130 -7.83 -0.62 -6.97
C ALA A 130 -6.71 -1.45 -7.61
N ARG A 131 -6.15 -0.94 -8.70
CA ARG A 131 -4.91 -1.46 -9.26
C ARG A 131 -3.74 -0.83 -8.49
N ILE A 132 -3.40 -1.39 -7.33
CA ILE A 132 -2.31 -0.88 -6.49
C ILE A 132 -1.00 -1.51 -6.94
N ASP A 133 -0.23 -0.77 -7.73
CA ASP A 133 1.08 -1.19 -8.25
C ASP A 133 2.04 0.01 -8.29
N SER A 134 3.25 -0.17 -8.82
CA SER A 134 4.25 0.91 -8.89
C SER A 134 3.82 2.12 -9.74
N THR A 135 2.81 1.98 -10.59
CA THR A 135 2.29 3.05 -11.45
C THR A 135 1.07 3.76 -10.86
N ASN A 136 0.43 3.14 -9.86
CA ASN A 136 -0.66 3.71 -9.07
C ASN A 136 -0.54 3.22 -7.61
N PRO A 137 0.48 3.68 -6.87
CA PRO A 137 0.72 3.22 -5.51
C PRO A 137 -0.28 3.81 -4.52
N ALA A 138 -0.48 3.11 -3.41
CA ALA A 138 -1.16 3.68 -2.26
C ALA A 138 -0.22 4.62 -1.49
N LEU A 139 -0.78 5.58 -0.76
CA LEU A 139 -0.01 6.51 0.07
C LEU A 139 -0.17 6.14 1.53
N LEU A 140 0.91 5.68 2.18
CA LEU A 140 0.93 5.33 3.59
C LEU A 140 1.54 6.48 4.41
N GLU A 141 0.78 6.98 5.38
CA GLU A 141 1.32 7.82 6.46
C GLU A 141 1.51 7.00 7.73
N VAL A 142 2.72 7.00 8.29
CA VAL A 142 3.06 6.28 9.52
C VAL A 142 4.24 6.92 10.25
N GLY A 143 4.04 7.29 11.52
CA GLY A 143 5.09 7.89 12.35
C GLY A 143 5.70 9.15 11.70
N GLU A 144 7.02 9.13 11.50
CA GLU A 144 7.75 10.24 10.85
C GLU A 144 7.60 10.29 9.33
N TYR A 145 7.06 9.24 8.70
CA TYR A 145 6.70 9.22 7.28
C TYR A 145 5.26 9.68 7.13
N SER A 146 5.03 10.97 7.33
CA SER A 146 3.70 11.57 7.32
C SER A 146 3.81 13.02 6.88
N THR A 147 2.70 13.63 6.48
CA THR A 147 2.70 15.03 6.03
C THR A 147 3.17 15.99 7.13
N GLU A 148 2.94 15.64 8.41
CA GLU A 148 3.40 16.39 9.58
C GLU A 148 4.79 15.94 10.11
N GLY A 149 5.32 14.84 9.55
CA GLY A 149 6.55 14.19 9.97
C GLY A 149 7.82 14.80 9.35
N ARG A 150 8.97 14.14 9.59
CA ARG A 150 10.26 14.52 8.99
C ARG A 150 10.43 14.02 7.56
N TYR A 151 9.77 12.93 7.23
CA TYR A 151 9.85 12.27 5.94
C TYR A 151 8.49 12.36 5.26
N SER A 152 8.50 12.42 3.92
CA SER A 152 7.27 12.38 3.15
C SER A 152 6.53 11.05 3.38
N PRO A 153 5.19 11.04 3.21
CA PRO A 153 4.42 9.80 3.14
C PRO A 153 5.01 8.81 2.12
N LEU A 154 4.85 7.52 2.40
CA LEU A 154 5.45 6.44 1.60
C LEU A 154 4.50 6.03 0.47
N GLN A 155 5.05 5.86 -0.73
CA GLN A 155 4.35 5.20 -1.83
C GLN A 155 4.51 3.69 -1.66
N VAL A 156 3.40 2.96 -1.49
CA VAL A 156 3.42 1.55 -1.10
C VAL A 156 2.48 0.69 -1.93
N VAL A 157 2.78 -0.60 -1.96
CA VAL A 157 1.88 -1.65 -2.44
C VAL A 157 1.57 -2.64 -1.30
N PRO A 158 0.32 -3.11 -1.16
CA PRO A 158 -0.02 -4.08 -0.12
C PRO A 158 0.52 -5.46 -0.47
N GLU A 159 1.04 -6.13 0.56
CA GLU A 159 1.44 -7.53 0.54
C GLU A 159 0.70 -8.25 1.68
N ASN A 160 0.13 -9.42 1.36
CA ASN A 160 -0.59 -10.28 2.29
C ASN A 160 -1.61 -9.56 3.20
N PRO A 161 -2.51 -8.72 2.66
CA PRO A 161 -3.53 -8.10 3.49
C PRO A 161 -4.44 -9.16 4.10
N ASN A 162 -4.62 -9.10 5.41
CA ASN A 162 -5.47 -10.01 6.16
C ASN A 162 -6.33 -9.22 7.13
N VAL A 163 -7.63 -9.51 7.14
CA VAL A 163 -8.58 -8.93 8.08
C VAL A 163 -9.41 -10.07 8.65
N MET A 164 -9.38 -10.22 9.97
CA MET A 164 -9.93 -11.36 10.68
C MET A 164 -10.91 -10.89 11.75
N PHE A 165 -12.05 -11.58 11.79
CA PHE A 165 -13.05 -11.42 12.85
C PHE A 165 -13.35 -12.78 13.44
N ASP A 166 -13.08 -12.95 14.74
CA ASP A 166 -13.47 -14.13 15.50
C ASP A 166 -14.84 -13.90 16.12
N SER A 167 -15.88 -14.49 15.52
CA SER A 167 -17.25 -14.33 16.01
C SER A 167 -17.56 -15.06 17.33
N GLU A 168 -16.70 -15.99 17.75
CA GLU A 168 -16.86 -16.73 19.01
C GLU A 168 -16.28 -15.94 20.20
N GLU A 169 -15.19 -15.21 19.97
CA GLU A 169 -14.49 -14.45 20.99
C GLU A 169 -14.85 -12.95 21.00
N GLU A 170 -15.15 -12.37 19.84
CA GLU A 170 -15.33 -10.94 19.65
C GLU A 170 -16.73 -10.58 19.12
N SER A 171 -17.24 -9.42 19.56
CA SER A 171 -18.58 -8.95 19.16
C SER A 171 -18.60 -7.57 18.50
N SER A 172 -17.51 -6.81 18.62
CA SER A 172 -17.47 -5.40 18.21
C SER A 172 -16.10 -4.91 17.74
N VAL A 173 -15.15 -5.83 17.57
CA VAL A 173 -13.78 -5.52 17.13
C VAL A 173 -13.34 -6.55 16.10
N PHE A 174 -12.36 -6.20 15.28
CA PHE A 174 -11.70 -7.11 14.35
C PHE A 174 -10.21 -6.76 14.28
N ASP A 175 -9.39 -7.75 13.97
CA ASP A 175 -7.94 -7.58 13.83
C ASP A 175 -7.56 -7.54 12.34
N GLY A 176 -6.64 -6.66 11.99
CA GLY A 176 -6.11 -6.53 10.65
C GLY A 176 -4.59 -6.49 10.65
N SER A 177 -4.00 -7.03 9.60
CA SER A 177 -2.56 -7.03 9.37
C SER A 177 -2.31 -6.83 7.88
N VAL A 178 -1.50 -5.83 7.54
CA VAL A 178 -1.07 -5.59 6.16
C VAL A 178 0.40 -5.23 6.14
N THR A 179 1.17 -5.89 5.29
CA THR A 179 2.54 -5.45 4.99
C THR A 179 2.51 -4.51 3.80
N TRP A 180 3.02 -3.30 3.97
CA TRP A 180 3.13 -2.29 2.94
C TRP A 180 4.57 -2.24 2.43
N VAL A 181 4.77 -2.53 1.16
CA VAL A 181 6.09 -2.53 0.54
C VAL A 181 6.28 -1.21 -0.18
N GLU A 182 7.31 -0.44 0.17
CA GLU A 182 7.64 0.81 -0.50
C GLU A 182 7.98 0.51 -1.97
N THR A 183 7.32 1.25 -2.87
CA THR A 183 7.62 1.21 -4.30
C THR A 183 8.32 2.48 -4.71
N VAL A 184 9.35 2.33 -5.55
CA VAL A 184 10.04 3.46 -6.16
C VAL A 184 9.17 3.99 -7.30
N ASP A 185 9.03 5.30 -7.39
CA ASP A 185 8.51 5.95 -8.60
C ASP A 185 9.58 5.87 -9.71
N LEU A 186 9.47 4.83 -10.53
CA LEU A 186 10.44 4.51 -11.57
C LEU A 186 10.48 5.56 -12.69
N GLN A 187 9.49 6.46 -12.80
CA GLN A 187 9.55 7.54 -13.78
C GLN A 187 10.71 8.50 -13.49
N GLN A 188 11.03 8.77 -12.21
CA GLN A 188 12.15 9.63 -11.84
C GLN A 188 13.52 8.97 -12.09
N SER A 189 13.64 7.65 -11.90
CA SER A 189 14.90 6.93 -12.14
C SER A 189 15.28 6.90 -13.62
N ILE A 190 14.31 6.72 -14.52
CA ILE A 190 14.53 6.67 -15.98
C ILE A 190 14.97 8.04 -16.54
N ASP A 191 14.47 9.13 -15.98
CA ASP A 191 14.88 10.47 -16.41
C ASP A 191 16.31 10.80 -15.95
N GLY A 192 16.74 10.27 -14.80
CA GLY A 192 18.11 10.40 -14.31
C GLY A 192 19.16 9.65 -15.14
N SER A 193 18.85 8.44 -15.61
CA SER A 193 19.76 7.67 -16.47
C SER A 193 19.90 8.27 -17.86
N LYS A 194 18.84 8.88 -18.42
CA LYS A 194 18.91 9.64 -19.68
C LYS A 194 19.75 10.92 -19.59
N GLN A 195 19.94 11.49 -18.40
CA GLN A 195 20.75 12.70 -18.22
C GLN A 195 22.25 12.43 -18.09
N THR A 196 22.67 11.19 -17.82
CA THR A 196 24.09 10.85 -17.66
C THR A 196 24.78 10.44 -18.96
N GLU A 197 24.03 10.32 -20.06
CA GLU A 197 24.58 10.09 -21.42
C GLU A 197 24.75 11.37 -22.26
N GLY A 198 24.61 12.56 -21.65
CA GLY A 198 24.76 13.88 -22.31
C GLY A 198 26.14 14.53 -22.18
#